data_AF-A0A4Y3ILL6-F1
#
_entry.id   AF-A0A4Y3ILL6-F1
#
_cell.length_a   1.000
_cell.length_b   1.000
_cell.length_c   1.000
_cell.angle_alpha   90.00
_cell.angle_beta   90.00
_cell.angle_gamma   90.00
#
_symmetry.space_group_name_H-M   'P 1'
#
loop_
_entity.id
_entity.type
_entity.pdbx_description
1 polymer ?
#
loop_
_entity_poly.entity_id
_entity_poly.type
_entity_poly.pdbx_seq_one_letter_code
_entity_poly.pdbx_strand_id
1 'polypeptide(L)'
;MKEEISASELIQLLHDLDDLETTSLESLVLEGAMKAGFITKVDSVINLHRRAWIEKVTEHANDAYKLEGVATGEHLAVTIDNVKTLMKVRDTKVSEILELLATKVLDATPSYKR
;
A
#
# COMPACT_ATOMS: atom_id res chain seq x y z
N MET A 1 25.86 10.85 -21.19
CA MET A 1 24.85 10.82 -22.26
C MET A 1 23.51 10.85 -21.56
N LYS A 2 22.71 11.92 -21.68
CA LYS A 2 21.32 11.86 -21.22
C LYS A 2 20.58 11.03 -22.26
N GLU A 3 20.09 9.85 -21.88
CA GLU A 3 19.20 9.10 -22.76
C GLU A 3 17.97 9.97 -23.03
N GLU A 4 17.64 10.15 -24.30
CA GLU A 4 16.44 10.90 -24.68
C GLU A 4 15.22 10.07 -24.27
N ILE A 5 14.49 10.54 -23.25
CA ILE A 5 13.23 9.93 -22.84
C ILE A 5 12.24 10.11 -23.99
N SER A 6 11.67 9.00 -24.45
CA SER A 6 10.64 9.05 -25.50
C SER A 6 9.40 9.79 -24.99
N ALA A 7 8.66 10.46 -25.89
CA ALA A 7 7.42 11.14 -25.51
C ALA A 7 6.42 10.19 -24.83
N SER A 8 6.36 8.92 -25.26
CA SER A 8 5.50 7.91 -24.64
C SER A 8 5.93 7.59 -23.20
N GLU A 9 7.23 7.48 -22.95
CA GLU A 9 7.74 7.21 -21.60
C GLU A 9 7.50 8.39 -20.67
N LEU A 10 7.69 9.63 -21.16
CA LEU A 10 7.40 10.82 -20.38
C LEU A 10 5.91 10.91 -19.99
N ILE A 11 5.00 10.60 -20.91
CA ILE A 11 3.56 10.58 -20.64
C ILE A 11 3.22 9.54 -19.56
N GLN A 12 3.82 8.34 -19.63
CA GLN A 12 3.60 7.33 -18.60
C GLN A 12 4.10 7.78 -17.24
N LEU A 13 5.29 8.39 -17.17
CA LEU A 13 5.84 8.86 -15.89
C LEU A 13 5.01 9.99 -15.26
N LEU A 14 4.37 10.82 -16.08
CA LEU A 14 3.43 11.83 -15.59
C LEU A 14 2.15 11.20 -15.03
N HIS A 15 1.62 10.17 -15.69
CA HIS A 15 0.49 9.40 -15.17
C HIS A 15 0.84 8.69 -13.86
N ASP A 16 1.98 8.04 -13.80
CA ASP A 16 2.48 7.36 -12.60
C ASP A 16 2.64 8.33 -11.42
N LEU A 17 3.04 9.57 -11.69
CA LEU A 17 3.20 10.62 -10.70
C LEU A 17 1.84 11.11 -10.19
N ASP A 18 0.88 11.34 -11.09
CA ASP A 18 -0.50 11.69 -10.75
C ASP A 18 -1.16 10.59 -9.89
N ASP A 19 -0.97 9.32 -10.28
CA ASP A 19 -1.41 8.17 -9.48
C ASP A 19 -0.76 8.14 -8.09
N LEU A 20 0.51 8.51 -7.96
CA LEU A 20 1.21 8.58 -6.67
C LEU A 20 0.62 9.67 -5.76
N GLU A 21 0.26 10.81 -6.32
CA GLU A 21 -0.27 11.95 -5.56
C GLU A 21 -1.76 11.80 -5.21
N THR A 22 -2.53 11.14 -6.07
CA THR A 22 -3.98 11.00 -5.94
C THR A 22 -4.43 9.77 -5.15
N THR A 23 -3.57 8.76 -5.02
CA THR A 23 -3.90 7.53 -4.27
C THR A 23 -3.22 7.46 -2.92
N SER A 24 -3.96 7.05 -1.89
CA SER A 24 -3.41 6.82 -0.55
C SER A 24 -3.03 5.36 -0.35
N LEU A 25 -2.05 5.11 0.52
CA LEU A 25 -1.67 3.76 0.94
C LEU A 25 -2.87 2.98 1.48
N GLU A 26 -3.72 3.65 2.26
CA GLU A 26 -4.94 3.08 2.84
C GLU A 26 -5.92 2.60 1.77
N SER A 27 -6.19 3.41 0.74
CA SER A 27 -7.09 3.03 -0.35
C SER A 27 -6.55 1.80 -1.10
N LEU A 28 -5.24 1.72 -1.32
CA LEU A 28 -4.61 0.59 -2.00
C LEU A 28 -4.66 -0.70 -1.17
N VAL A 29 -4.43 -0.62 0.15
CA VAL A 29 -4.56 -1.79 1.04
C VAL A 29 -6.01 -2.27 1.10
N LEU A 30 -6.99 -1.35 1.19
CA LEU A 30 -8.40 -1.69 1.15
C LEU A 30 -8.79 -2.37 -0.17
N GLU A 31 -8.30 -1.88 -1.29
CA GLU A 31 -8.52 -2.51 -2.60
C GLU A 31 -7.92 -3.92 -2.64
N GLY A 32 -6.69 -4.11 -2.14
CA GLY A 32 -6.05 -5.41 -2.02
C GLY A 32 -6.85 -6.40 -1.16
N ALA A 33 -7.32 -5.95 0.01
CA ALA A 33 -8.15 -6.76 0.89
C ALA A 33 -9.51 -7.12 0.27
N MET A 34 -10.06 -6.23 -0.57
CA MET A 34 -11.29 -6.51 -1.33
C MET A 34 -11.04 -7.53 -2.44
N LYS A 35 -9.93 -7.40 -3.19
CA LYS A 35 -9.51 -8.37 -4.22
C LYS A 35 -9.27 -9.77 -3.62
N ALA A 36 -8.74 -9.85 -2.41
CA ALA A 36 -8.56 -11.09 -1.66
C ALA A 36 -9.88 -11.69 -1.09
N GLY A 37 -11.01 -10.98 -1.22
CA GLY A 37 -12.30 -11.42 -0.70
C GLY A 37 -12.44 -11.33 0.83
N PHE A 38 -11.49 -10.69 1.52
CA PHE A 38 -11.54 -10.53 2.97
C PHE A 38 -12.61 -9.51 3.40
N ILE A 39 -12.77 -8.45 2.60
CA ILE A 39 -13.85 -7.47 2.69
C ILE A 39 -14.65 -7.42 1.40
N THR A 40 -15.90 -6.98 1.48
CA THR A 40 -16.79 -6.79 0.33
C THR A 40 -17.32 -5.36 0.28
N LYS A 41 -18.15 -5.04 -0.73
CA LYS A 41 -18.88 -3.76 -0.79
C LYS A 41 -20.15 -3.72 0.07
N VAL A 42 -20.53 -4.83 0.70
CA VAL A 42 -21.77 -4.93 1.47
C VAL A 42 -21.60 -4.35 2.87
N ASP A 43 -22.54 -3.51 3.28
CA ASP A 43 -22.57 -2.91 4.62
C ASP A 43 -23.14 -3.89 5.65
N SER A 44 -22.28 -4.82 6.08
CA SER A 44 -22.53 -5.67 7.24
C SER A 44 -21.63 -5.24 8.40
N VAL A 45 -22.09 -5.48 9.63
CA VAL A 45 -21.32 -5.17 10.86
C VAL A 45 -19.92 -5.80 10.82
N ILE A 46 -19.82 -7.06 10.37
CA ILE A 46 -18.55 -7.76 10.22
C ILE A 46 -17.64 -7.05 9.22
N ASN A 47 -18.18 -6.67 8.07
CA ASN A 47 -17.41 -6.01 7.02
C ASN A 47 -16.96 -4.59 7.43
N LEU A 48 -17.81 -3.85 8.14
CA LEU A 48 -17.46 -2.55 8.72
C LEU A 48 -16.32 -2.68 9.74
N HIS A 49 -16.38 -3.66 10.63
CA HIS A 49 -15.29 -3.92 11.58
C HIS A 49 -13.99 -4.34 10.90
N ARG A 50 -14.06 -5.17 9.86
CA ARG A 50 -12.86 -5.56 9.09
C ARG A 50 -12.23 -4.36 8.38
N ARG A 51 -13.03 -3.48 7.77
CA ARG A 51 -12.53 -2.24 7.15
C ARG A 51 -11.85 -1.35 8.18
N ALA A 52 -12.54 -1.02 9.27
CA ALA A 52 -11.97 -0.20 10.34
C ALA A 52 -10.67 -0.79 10.92
N TRP A 53 -10.59 -2.12 11.01
CA TRP A 53 -9.36 -2.79 11.44
C TRP A 53 -8.22 -2.63 10.42
N ILE A 54 -8.49 -2.82 9.12
CA ILE A 54 -7.50 -2.61 8.05
C ILE A 54 -7.00 -1.16 8.05
N GLU A 55 -7.92 -0.19 8.14
CA GLU A 55 -7.58 1.24 8.19
C GLU A 55 -6.65 1.52 9.38
N LYS A 56 -6.98 1.00 10.56
CA LYS A 56 -6.17 1.20 11.77
C LYS A 56 -4.78 0.58 11.69
N VAL A 57 -4.68 -0.64 11.17
CA VAL A 57 -3.38 -1.32 10.97
C VAL A 57 -2.55 -0.56 9.93
N THR A 58 -3.19 -0.08 8.86
CA THR A 58 -2.53 0.68 7.79
C THR A 58 -2.02 2.03 8.29
N GLU A 59 -2.80 2.74 9.13
CA GLU A 59 -2.37 3.98 9.79
C GLU A 59 -1.09 3.74 10.60
N HIS A 60 -1.08 2.72 11.47
CA HIS A 60 0.08 2.38 12.29
C HIS A 60 1.31 1.98 11.47
N ALA A 61 1.12 1.19 10.40
CA ALA A 61 2.21 0.84 9.50
C ALA A 61 2.77 2.07 8.78
N ASN A 62 1.89 2.95 8.30
CA ASN A 62 2.29 4.19 7.63
C ASN A 62 3.11 5.09 8.56
N ASP A 63 2.69 5.23 9.82
CA ASP A 63 3.45 6.00 10.81
C ASP A 63 4.81 5.37 11.11
N ALA A 64 4.89 4.03 11.19
CA ALA A 64 6.17 3.33 11.33
C ALA A 64 7.11 3.58 10.13
N TYR A 65 6.60 3.51 8.89
CA TYR A 65 7.39 3.80 7.71
C TYR A 65 7.89 5.26 7.66
N LYS A 66 7.07 6.22 8.11
CA LYS A 66 7.50 7.62 8.20
C LYS A 66 8.64 7.79 9.21
N LEU A 67 8.54 7.14 10.36
CA LEU A 67 9.59 7.16 11.38
C LEU A 67 10.88 6.51 10.87
N GLU A 68 10.77 5.39 10.16
CA GLU A 68 11.91 4.73 9.50
C GLU A 68 12.59 5.63 8.47
N GLY A 69 11.80 6.31 7.61
CA GLY A 69 12.34 7.25 6.63
C GLY A 69 13.08 8.42 7.28
N VAL A 70 12.59 8.94 8.41
CA VAL A 70 13.29 9.97 9.18
C VAL A 70 14.58 9.43 9.79
N ALA A 71 14.59 8.21 10.32
CA ALA A 71 15.76 7.61 10.96
C ALA A 71 16.89 7.26 9.98
N THR A 72 16.52 6.80 8.78
CA THR A 72 17.48 6.43 7.71
C THR A 72 17.96 7.63 6.90
N GLY A 73 17.21 8.74 6.91
CA GLY A 73 17.48 9.90 6.05
C GLY A 73 17.11 9.64 4.58
N GLU A 74 16.50 8.49 4.27
CA GLU A 74 16.06 8.13 2.92
C GLU A 74 14.68 8.70 2.64
N HIS A 75 14.61 10.01 2.34
CA HIS A 75 13.41 10.63 1.80
C HIS A 75 13.60 10.98 0.34
N LEU A 76 13.08 10.14 -0.56
CA LEU A 76 12.98 10.47 -1.97
C LEU A 76 11.92 11.55 -2.18
N ALA A 77 12.27 12.58 -2.94
CA ALA A 77 11.32 13.60 -3.36
C ALA A 77 10.40 13.04 -4.46
N VAL A 78 9.12 13.43 -4.43
CA VAL A 78 8.12 13.06 -5.44
C VAL A 78 8.44 13.81 -6.73
N THR A 79 9.18 13.15 -7.62
CA THR A 79 9.64 13.69 -8.91
C THR A 79 9.59 12.60 -9.97
N ILE A 80 9.58 13.00 -11.25
CA ILE A 80 9.63 12.07 -12.40
C ILE A 80 10.84 11.12 -12.31
N ASP A 81 11.99 11.61 -11.84
CA ASP A 81 13.20 10.79 -11.72
C ASP A 81 13.06 9.67 -10.67
N ASN A 82 12.23 9.90 -9.65
CA ASN A 82 12.05 8.98 -8.52
C ASN A 82 10.74 8.16 -8.60
N VAL A 83 9.82 8.50 -9.51
CA VAL A 83 8.44 7.99 -9.50
C VAL A 83 8.38 6.46 -9.56
N LYS A 84 9.19 5.82 -10.41
CA LYS A 84 9.24 4.35 -10.52
C LYS A 84 9.67 3.71 -9.19
N THR A 85 10.65 4.29 -8.51
CA THR A 85 11.13 3.80 -7.20
C THR A 85 10.07 4.02 -6.12
N LEU A 86 9.44 5.20 -6.09
CA LEU A 86 8.39 5.52 -5.14
C LEU A 86 7.17 4.61 -5.28
N MET A 87 6.75 4.30 -6.51
CA MET A 87 5.69 3.33 -6.78
C MET A 87 6.07 1.94 -6.28
N LYS A 88 7.29 1.47 -6.58
CA LYS A 88 7.76 0.17 -6.10
C LYS A 88 7.78 0.08 -4.57
N VAL A 89 8.26 1.14 -3.90
CA VAL A 89 8.23 1.22 -2.43
C VAL A 89 6.80 1.18 -1.91
N ARG A 90 5.88 1.91 -2.55
CA ARG A 90 4.46 1.88 -2.19
C ARG A 90 3.86 0.49 -2.34
N ASP A 91 4.12 -0.19 -3.46
CA ASP A 91 3.62 -1.55 -3.72
C ASP A 91 4.15 -2.55 -2.68
N THR A 92 5.44 -2.45 -2.33
CA THR A 92 6.03 -3.24 -1.23
C THR A 92 5.30 -3.00 0.07
N LYS A 93 5.08 -1.72 0.46
CA LYS A 93 4.37 -1.37 1.70
C LYS A 93 2.94 -1.95 1.73
N VAL A 94 2.22 -1.89 0.60
CA VAL A 94 0.88 -2.49 0.48
C VAL A 94 0.96 -4.01 0.72
N SER A 95 1.90 -4.69 0.07
CA SER A 95 2.07 -6.13 0.20
C SER A 95 2.42 -6.55 1.63
N GLU A 96 3.37 -5.87 2.27
CA GLU A 96 3.78 -6.14 3.65
C GLU A 96 2.63 -5.94 4.65
N ILE A 97 1.80 -4.91 4.46
CA ILE A 97 0.61 -4.69 5.31
C ILE A 97 -0.40 -5.82 5.11
N LEU A 98 -0.66 -6.24 3.86
CA LEU A 98 -1.58 -7.35 3.58
C LEU A 98 -1.08 -8.67 4.15
N GLU A 99 0.22 -8.94 4.08
CA GLU A 99 0.85 -10.12 4.69
C GLU A 99 0.76 -10.09 6.21
N LEU A 100 0.98 -8.93 6.85
CA LEU A 100 0.80 -8.75 8.28
C LEU A 100 -0.64 -9.06 8.69
N LEU A 101 -1.63 -8.51 7.97
CA LEU A 101 -3.05 -8.76 8.22
C LEU A 101 -3.39 -10.25 8.07
N ALA A 102 -2.94 -10.88 6.99
CA ALA A 102 -3.17 -12.30 6.73
C ALA A 102 -2.57 -13.19 7.83
N THR A 103 -1.34 -12.89 8.25
CA THR A 103 -0.65 -13.60 9.34
C THR A 103 -1.45 -13.52 10.64
N LYS A 104 -1.96 -12.33 11.00
CA LYS A 104 -2.79 -12.16 12.21
C LYS A 104 -4.10 -12.94 12.14
N VAL A 105 -4.71 -13.06 10.97
CA VAL A 105 -5.90 -13.90 10.78
C VAL A 105 -5.57 -15.38 10.95
N LEU A 106 -4.45 -15.84 10.38
CA LEU A 106 -3.99 -17.24 10.52
C LEU A 106 -3.64 -17.58 11.98
N ASP A 107 -2.90 -16.72 12.67
CA ASP A 107 -2.51 -16.89 14.08
C ASP A 107 -3.73 -16.94 15.02
N ALA A 108 -4.79 -16.19 14.70
CA ALA A 108 -6.02 -16.17 15.48
C ALA A 108 -6.94 -17.37 15.17
N THR A 109 -6.66 -18.14 14.13
CA THR A 109 -7.47 -19.30 13.76
C THR A 109 -7.18 -20.46 14.72
N PRO A 110 -8.18 -20.99 15.45
CA PRO A 110 -7.96 -22.11 16.34
C PRO A 110 -7.33 -23.28 15.59
N SER A 111 -6.32 -23.93 16.17
CA SER A 111 -5.78 -25.16 15.61
C SER A 111 -6.87 -26.24 15.69
N TYR A 112 -7.66 -26.41 14.63
CA TYR A 112 -8.49 -27.58 14.50
C TYR A 112 -7.56 -28.79 14.34
N LYS A 113 -7.24 -29.45 15.45
CA LYS A 113 -6.65 -30.79 15.43
C LYS A 113 -7.65 -31.68 14.69
N ARG A 114 -7.26 -32.18 13.52
CA ARG A 114 -7.88 -33.37 12.95
C ARG A 114 -7.56 -34.58 13.80
#